data_AF-A0A9P3HH18-F1
#
_entry.id   AF-A0A9P3HH18-F1
#
_cell.length_a   1.000
_cell.length_b   1.000
_cell.length_c   1.000
_cell.angle_alpha   90.00
_cell.angle_beta   90.00
_cell.angle_gamma   90.00
#
_symmetry.space_group_name_H-M   'P 1'
#
loop_
_entity.id
_entity.type
_entity.pdbx_description
1 polymer ?
#
loop_
_entity_poly.entity_id
_entity_poly.type
_entity_poly.pdbx_seq_one_letter_code
_entity_poly.pdbx_strand_id
1 'polypeptide(L)' 'MEDLKNKIHELDILTEELASLRPTAAVYSKRVPSSKLFFLEDKSQLTTNKKKELADTRAQIAAIPGQVPS' A
#
# COMPACT_ATOMS: atom_id res chain seq x y z
N MET A 1 3.55 -4.92 16.50
CA MET A 1 4.14 -3.58 16.24
C MET A 1 5.12 -3.64 15.09
N GLU A 2 5.96 -4.69 15.04
CA GLU A 2 6.65 -5.16 13.83
C GLU A 2 5.72 -5.16 12.62
N ASP A 3 4.49 -5.68 12.79
CA ASP A 3 3.51 -5.86 11.70
C ASP A 3 3.09 -4.55 11.03
N LEU A 4 2.93 -3.46 11.80
CA LEU A 4 2.55 -2.16 11.26
C LEU A 4 3.73 -1.51 10.51
N LYS A 5 4.96 -1.67 11.01
CA LYS A 5 6.18 -1.20 10.33
C LYS A 5 6.42 -1.97 9.04
N ASN A 6 6.27 -3.30 9.07
CA ASN A 6 6.35 -4.16 7.90
C ASN A 6 5.28 -3.79 6.88
N LYS A 7 4.05 -3.53 7.32
CA LYS A 7 2.96 -3.08 6.45
C LYS A 7 3.26 -1.74 5.78
N ILE A 8 3.84 -0.77 6.51
CA ILE A 8 4.26 0.52 5.91
C ILE A 8 5.32 0.27 4.86
N HIS A 9 6.34 -0.55 5.17
CA HIS A 9 7.41 -0.87 4.23
C HIS A 9 6.89 -1.54 2.95
N GLU A 10 6.00 -2.52 3.08
CA GLU A 10 5.33 -3.16 1.95
C GLU A 10 4.52 -2.17 1.11
N LEU A 11 3.76 -1.29 1.76
CA LEU A 11 2.97 -0.27 1.07
C LEU A 11 3.84 0.76 0.36
N ASP A 12 4.96 1.18 0.95
CA ASP A 12 5.93 2.07 0.32
C ASP A 12 6.49 1.44 -0.96
N ILE A 13 7.01 0.21 -0.88
CA ILE A 13 7.51 -0.54 -2.05
C ILE A 13 6.43 -0.64 -3.13
N LEU A 14 5.22 -1.08 -2.77
CA LEU A 14 4.13 -1.24 -3.73
C LEU A 14 3.74 0.08 -4.40
N THR A 15 3.74 1.20 -3.66
CA THR A 15 3.44 2.50 -4.26
C THR A 15 4.52 2.99 -5.21
N GLU A 16 5.80 2.71 -4.92
CA GLU A 16 6.92 3.02 -5.82
C GLU A 16 6.90 2.13 -7.07
N GLU A 17 6.69 0.83 -6.91
CA GLU A 17 6.55 -0.11 -8.02
C GLU A 17 5.41 0.32 -8.95
N LEU A 18 4.22 0.63 -8.40
CA LEU A 18 3.09 1.13 -9.18
C LEU A 18 3.42 2.45 -9.89
N ALA A 19 4.13 3.37 -9.23
CA ALA A 19 4.52 4.64 -9.83
C ALA A 19 5.53 4.45 -10.99
N SER A 20 6.42 3.47 -10.89
CA SER A 20 7.42 3.16 -11.91
C SER A 20 6.82 2.59 -13.20
N LEU A 21 5.64 1.96 -13.12
CA LEU A 21 4.97 1.40 -14.29
C LEU A 21 4.55 2.50 -15.28
N ARG A 22 4.44 2.13 -16.56
CA ARG A 22 3.83 3.02 -17.57
C ARG A 22 2.38 3.38 -17.18
N PRO A 23 1.85 4.54 -17.57
CA PRO A 23 0.47 4.93 -17.26
C PRO A 23 -0.58 3.93 -17.78
N THR A 24 -0.32 3.31 -18.93
CA THR A 24 -1.21 2.34 -19.60
C THR A 24 -0.96 0.88 -19.21
N ALA A 25 -0.11 0.63 -18.22
CA ALA A 25 0.18 -0.74 -17.80
C ALA A 25 -1.07 -1.40 -17.22
N ALA A 26 -1.36 -2.63 -17.66
CA ALA A 26 -2.39 -3.44 -17.05
C ALA A 26 -1.89 -3.93 -15.68
N VAL A 27 -2.58 -3.54 -14.62
CA VAL A 27 -2.24 -3.94 -13.26
C VAL A 27 -3.28 -4.92 -12.76
N TYR A 28 -2.81 -6.01 -12.16
CA TYR A 28 -3.67 -7.03 -11.60
C TYR A 28 -3.43 -7.12 -10.10
N SER A 29 -4.50 -7.17 -9.32
CA SER A 29 -4.41 -7.27 -7.86
C SER A 29 -5.28 -8.39 -7.31
N LYS A 30 -4.89 -8.91 -6.15
CA LYS A 30 -5.73 -9.80 -5.35
C LYS A 30 -6.61 -8.97 -4.42
N ARG A 31 -7.91 -9.25 -4.44
CA ARG A 31 -8.87 -8.66 -3.49
C ARG A 31 -8.94 -9.42 -2.16
N VAL A 32 -8.63 -10.71 -2.19
CA VAL A 32 -8.65 -11.60 -1.02
C VAL A 32 -7.31 -12.32 -0.94
N PRO A 33 -6.58 -12.28 0.19
CA PRO A 33 -5.24 -12.87 0.30
C PRO A 33 -5.19 -14.37 0.01
N SER A 34 -6.22 -15.11 0.45
CA SER A 34 -6.34 -16.56 0.25
C SER A 34 -6.73 -16.95 -1.18
N SER A 35 -7.15 -16.00 -2.01
CA SER A 35 -7.56 -16.28 -3.39
C SER A 35 -6.34 -16.44 -4.30
N LYS A 36 -6.48 -17.33 -5.28
CA LYS A 36 -5.55 -17.46 -6.42
C LYS A 36 -5.96 -16.58 -7.60
N LEU A 37 -7.10 -15.90 -7.51
CA LEU A 37 -7.62 -15.04 -8.57
C LEU A 37 -7.00 -13.65 -8.49
N PHE A 38 -6.65 -13.13 -9.66
CA PHE A 38 -6.18 -11.78 -9.86
C PHE A 38 -7.17 -11.04 -10.76
N PHE A 39 -7.50 -9.82 -10.39
CA PHE A 39 -8.47 -8.99 -11.10
C PHE A 39 -7.75 -7.81 -11.73
N LEU A 40 -8.15 -7.46 -12.95
CA LEU A 40 -7.69 -6.23 -13.60
C LEU A 40 -8.18 -5.03 -12.78
N GLU A 41 -7.27 -4.13 -12.46
CA GLU A 41 -7.54 -2.93 -11.68
C GLU A 41 -7.22 -1.66 -12.47
N ASP A 42 -7.93 -0.58 -12.15
CA ASP A 42 -7.53 0.75 -12.59
C ASP A 42 -6.28 1.16 -11.80
N LYS A 43 -5.16 1.33 -12.50
CA LYS A 43 -3.88 1.69 -11.91
C LYS A 43 -3.97 3.00 -11.10
N SER A 44 -4.62 4.03 -11.65
CA SER A 44 -4.69 5.35 -11.03
C SER A 44 -5.47 5.31 -9.72
N GLN A 45 -6.58 4.55 -9.73
CA GLN A 45 -7.40 4.33 -8.54
C GLN A 45 -6.65 3.48 -7.51
N LEU A 46 -5.96 2.42 -7.96
CA LEU A 46 -5.17 1.55 -7.09
C LEU A 46 -4.03 2.31 -6.41
N THR A 47 -3.27 3.13 -7.15
CA THR A 47 -2.21 3.96 -6.58
C THR A 47 -2.76 4.93 -5.54
N THR A 48 -3.89 5.58 -5.83
CA THR A 48 -4.55 6.49 -4.87
C THR A 48 -4.96 5.75 -3.59
N ASN A 49 -5.58 4.58 -3.73
CA ASN A 49 -6.00 3.75 -2.61
C ASN A 49 -4.81 3.30 -1.76
N LYS A 50 -3.70 2.88 -2.38
CA LYS A 50 -2.50 2.45 -1.66
C LYS A 50 -1.78 3.58 -0.95
N LYS A 51 -1.71 4.77 -1.55
CA LYS A 51 -1.18 5.97 -0.88
C LYS A 51 -2.03 6.38 0.32
N LYS A 52 -3.36 6.28 0.20
CA LYS A 52 -4.27 6.53 1.33
C LYS A 52 -4.05 5.50 2.45
N GLU A 53 -3.98 4.21 2.11
CA GLU A 53 -3.72 3.14 3.08
C GLU A 53 -2.37 3.33 3.81
N LEU A 54 -1.34 3.77 3.09
CA LEU A 54 -0.03 4.10 3.65
C LEU A 54 -0.13 5.27 4.65
N ALA A 55 -0.82 6.35 4.27
CA ALA A 55 -1.02 7.51 5.16
C ALA A 55 -1.80 7.12 6.42
N ASP A 56 -2.87 6.35 6.28
CA ASP A 56 -3.68 5.87 7.40
C ASP A 56 -2.87 4.96 8.33
N THR A 57 -2.03 4.08 7.78
CA THR A 57 -1.17 3.18 8.56
C THR A 57 -0.07 3.95 9.30
N ARG A 58 0.53 4.97 8.67
CA ARG A 58 1.49 5.88 9.32
C ARG A 58 0.84 6.67 10.45
N ALA A 59 -0.37 7.18 10.25
CA ALA A 59 -1.14 7.87 11.28
C ALA A 59 -1.46 6.96 12.47
N GLN A 60 -1.79 5.68 12.22
CA GLN A 60 -2.00 4.70 13.29
C GLN A 60 -0.76 4.48 14.15
N ILE A 61 0.44 4.41 13.55
CA ILE A 61 1.69 4.33 14.33
C ILE A 61 1.92 5.61 15.15
N ALA A 62 1.74 6.78 14.53
CA ALA A 62 1.95 8.07 15.20
C ALA A 62 0.97 8.33 16.35
N ALA A 63 -0.22 7.74 16.31
CA ALA A 63 -1.22 7.82 17.37
C ALA A 63 -0.91 6.92 18.59
N ILE A 64 0.09 6.03 18.51
CA ILE A 64 0.53 5.20 19.64
C ILE A 64 1.48 6.05 20.52
N PRO A 65 1.15 6.30 21.80
CA PRO A 65 1.96 7.16 22.68
C PRO A 65 3.40 6.63 22.83
N GLY A 66 4.39 7.50 22.62
CA GLY A 66 5.82 7.19 22.80
C GLY A 66 6.64 6.94 21.53
N GLN A 67 6.07 7.11 20.33
CA GLN A 67 6.82 7.00 19.07
C GLN A 67 6.62 8.22 18.17
N VAL A 68 7.39 9.28 18.44
CA VAL A 68 7.67 10.34 17.48
C VAL A 68 8.90 9.89 16.68
N PRO A 69 8.88 9.94 15.33
CA PRO A 69 10.10 9.72 14.56
C PRO A 69 11.07 10.88 14.84
N SER A 70 12.21 10.56 15.42
CA SER A 70 13.43 11.37 15.38
C SER A 70 14.01 11.41 13.97
#